data_AF-A0A2V7K7Y6-F1
#
_entry.id   AF-A0A2V7K7Y6-F1
#
_cell.length_a   1.000
_cell.length_b   1.000
_cell.length_c   1.000
_cell.angle_alpha   90.00
_cell.angle_beta   90.00
_cell.angle_gamma   90.00
#
_symmetry.space_group_name_H-M   'P 1'
#
loop_
_entity.id
_entity.type
_entity.pdbx_description
1 polymer ?
#
loop_
_entity_poly.entity_id
_entity_poly.type
_entity_poly.pdbx_seq_one_letter_code
_entity_poly.pdbx_strand_id
1 'polypeptide(L)'
;MRRRHEEPVERDKRQDARNDRGNATECHRDDEHRDEIEHRDVRDLRAPSDEIDEGRGDRHGRGGGDRATELLIEDAVAPRLGSRAEWGPKRLRLPRYIVNALRDWHALSALNEKPLLDALDDLVRAGAPRRELAALRSAIELQLGYEIFQTTDATKIDLSTVPAAILTYHHADVDVDARVTRGRFEHLIRPMLDETAALVRGVVGDAGVAAGEITAVVYTGGSSAIPAFRALMHELVPNAVARDTAAFTSVAAGLAMPGVEEAAAAAR
;
A
#
# COMPACT_ATOMS: atom_id res chain seq x y z
N MET A 1 64.05 1.16 -24.07
CA MET A 1 64.95 2.32 -23.83
C MET A 1 64.13 3.57 -24.11
N ARG A 2 63.87 4.54 -23.23
CA ARG A 2 64.53 5.00 -22.00
C ARG A 2 63.48 5.47 -20.98
N ARG A 3 63.82 5.34 -19.70
CA ARG A 3 63.07 5.80 -18.52
C ARG A 3 63.16 7.32 -18.38
N ARG A 4 62.15 7.95 -17.76
CA ARG A 4 62.35 9.14 -16.92
C ARG A 4 61.74 8.89 -15.55
N HIS A 5 62.61 9.03 -14.55
CA HIS A 5 62.33 9.12 -13.12
C HIS A 5 61.78 10.51 -12.80
N GLU A 6 60.89 10.59 -11.82
CA GLU A 6 60.80 11.74 -10.91
C GLU A 6 60.46 11.21 -9.51
N GLU A 7 61.30 11.61 -8.55
CA GLU A 7 61.34 11.25 -7.14
C GLU A 7 60.63 12.33 -6.28
N PRO A 8 60.40 12.08 -4.97
CA PRO A 8 59.27 12.66 -4.22
C PRO A 8 59.58 13.96 -3.47
N VAL A 9 58.53 14.73 -3.21
CA VAL A 9 58.55 15.97 -2.43
C VAL A 9 58.59 15.67 -0.92
N GLU A 10 59.51 16.37 -0.27
CA GLU A 10 59.93 16.23 1.13
C GLU A 10 58.93 16.84 2.13
N ARG A 11 58.78 16.17 3.28
CA ARG A 11 57.92 16.57 4.41
C ARG A 11 58.65 17.59 5.28
N ASP A 12 58.08 18.79 5.45
CA ASP A 12 58.48 19.70 6.51
C ASP A 12 57.66 19.44 7.79
N LYS A 13 58.35 19.08 8.86
CA LYS A 13 57.84 18.93 10.23
C LYS A 13 58.42 20.08 11.03
N ARG A 14 57.65 21.15 11.23
CA ARG A 14 57.83 22.16 12.31
C ARG A 14 56.72 23.20 12.21
N GLN A 15 55.59 23.01 12.89
CA GLN A 15 54.82 24.11 13.51
C GLN A 15 53.75 23.52 14.44
N ASP A 16 54.19 22.86 15.52
CA ASP A 16 53.36 22.66 16.71
C ASP A 16 53.68 23.75 17.73
N ALA A 17 52.66 24.11 18.51
CA ALA A 17 52.66 24.99 19.67
C ALA A 17 52.64 26.50 19.40
N ARG A 18 51.43 27.05 19.29
CA ARG A 18 50.91 28.22 20.06
C ARG A 18 49.66 28.77 19.36
N ASN A 19 48.47 28.35 19.81
CA ASN A 19 47.39 29.29 20.14
C ASN A 19 46.25 28.54 20.83
N ASP A 20 46.49 28.13 22.07
CA ASP A 20 45.48 27.53 22.94
C ASP A 20 45.19 28.56 24.05
N ARG A 21 44.22 29.45 23.77
CA ARG A 21 43.53 30.33 24.73
C ARG A 21 42.50 31.21 24.01
N GLY A 22 41.23 30.85 24.13
CA GLY A 22 40.11 31.78 24.00
C GLY A 22 38.99 31.35 23.05
N ASN A 23 38.03 30.56 23.56
CA ASN A 23 36.60 30.91 23.47
C ASN A 23 35.77 29.97 24.36
N ALA A 24 35.93 30.09 25.69
CA ALA A 24 35.06 29.43 26.66
C ALA A 24 33.90 30.36 27.04
N THR A 25 33.03 30.71 26.09
CA THR A 25 31.74 31.38 26.39
C THR A 25 30.60 31.01 25.42
N GLU A 26 30.80 30.01 24.55
CA GLU A 26 29.84 29.65 23.50
C GLU A 26 29.35 28.20 23.63
N CYS A 27 29.26 27.69 24.87
CA CYS A 27 28.82 26.33 25.19
C CYS A 27 27.65 26.31 26.19
N HIS A 28 26.96 27.44 26.38
CA HIS A 28 25.84 27.58 27.32
C HIS A 28 24.56 28.14 26.70
N ARG A 29 24.45 28.16 25.36
CA ARG A 29 23.20 28.54 24.67
C ARG A 29 22.58 27.41 23.83
N ASP A 30 23.24 26.26 23.72
CA ASP A 30 22.74 25.12 22.93
C ASP A 30 21.98 24.08 23.79
N ASP A 31 22.02 24.20 25.12
CA ASP A 31 21.27 23.30 26.02
C ASP A 31 19.84 23.79 26.32
N GLU A 32 19.58 25.10 26.32
CA GLU A 32 18.22 25.62 26.57
C GLU A 32 17.24 25.40 25.40
N HIS A 33 17.75 25.12 24.18
CA HIS A 33 16.90 24.83 23.02
C HIS A 33 16.66 23.32 22.79
N ARG A 34 17.29 22.46 23.60
CA ARG A 34 17.12 21.00 23.53
C ARG A 34 15.91 20.51 24.34
N ASP A 35 15.48 21.30 25.33
CA ASP A 35 14.37 20.95 26.22
C ASP A 35 12.98 21.41 25.72
N GLU A 36 12.91 22.24 24.67
CA GLU A 36 11.62 22.70 24.09
C GLU A 36 11.09 21.83 22.94
N ILE A 37 11.85 20.81 22.50
CA ILE A 37 11.42 19.83 21.48
C ILE A 37 10.89 18.53 22.12
N GLU A 38 10.56 18.56 23.42
CA GLU A 38 9.66 17.57 24.01
C GLU A 38 8.24 18.11 23.93
N HIS A 39 7.35 17.42 23.21
CA HIS A 39 5.87 17.61 23.19
C HIS A 39 5.20 18.04 21.88
N ARG A 40 5.68 17.58 20.72
CA ARG A 40 4.71 17.14 19.71
C ARG A 40 4.55 15.64 19.83
N ASP A 41 3.60 15.23 20.66
CA ASP A 41 3.22 13.83 20.76
C ASP A 41 2.63 13.42 19.41
N VAL A 42 2.78 12.15 19.02
CA VAL A 42 2.14 11.62 17.82
C VAL A 42 0.61 11.82 17.87
N ARG A 43 0.07 12.03 19.07
CA ARG A 43 -1.33 12.37 19.36
C ARG A 43 -1.73 13.78 18.93
N ASP A 44 -0.77 14.67 18.71
CA ASP A 44 -0.99 16.05 18.25
C ASP A 44 -1.09 16.15 16.73
N LEU A 45 -0.82 15.03 16.01
CA LEU A 45 -1.22 14.85 14.62
C LEU A 45 -2.74 14.81 14.55
N ARG A 46 -3.36 15.98 14.55
CA ARG A 46 -4.79 16.16 14.40
C ARG A 46 -5.19 15.68 13.01
N ALA A 47 -6.25 14.89 12.94
CA ALA A 47 -6.86 14.55 11.65
C ALA A 47 -7.20 15.85 10.89
N PRO A 48 -7.08 15.85 9.54
CA PRO A 48 -7.63 16.90 8.70
C PRO A 48 -9.04 17.28 9.15
N SER A 49 -9.31 18.58 9.21
CA SER A 49 -10.54 19.15 9.76
C SER A 49 -11.80 18.53 9.12
N ASP A 50 -12.62 17.87 9.94
CA ASP A 50 -14.03 17.54 9.72
C ASP A 50 -14.47 17.11 8.30
N GLU A 51 -13.91 16.01 7.76
CA GLU A 51 -14.65 15.14 6.80
C GLU A 51 -13.99 13.76 6.56
N ILE A 52 -13.40 13.14 7.58
CA ILE A 52 -13.09 11.70 7.50
C ILE A 52 -14.19 10.97 8.29
N ASP A 53 -15.19 10.49 7.56
CA ASP A 53 -16.27 9.63 8.06
C ASP A 53 -15.67 8.34 8.67
N GLU A 54 -15.23 8.43 9.92
CA GLU A 54 -14.96 7.28 10.78
C GLU A 54 -16.29 6.62 11.18
N GLY A 55 -16.97 5.98 10.23
CA GLY A 55 -18.24 5.34 10.57
C GLY A 55 -19.05 4.71 9.45
N ARG A 56 -18.86 5.11 8.20
CA ARG A 56 -19.55 4.48 7.08
C ARG A 56 -18.56 3.76 6.20
N GLY A 57 -18.60 2.43 6.25
CA GLY A 57 -17.99 1.60 5.22
C GLY A 57 -18.47 2.11 3.87
N ASP A 58 -17.58 2.78 3.17
CA ASP A 58 -17.85 3.38 1.89
C ASP A 58 -17.99 2.25 0.87
N ARG A 59 -19.22 1.73 0.78
CA ARG A 59 -19.69 0.74 -0.18
C ARG A 59 -19.89 1.38 -1.57
N HIS A 60 -19.13 2.43 -1.90
CA HIS A 60 -19.01 2.92 -3.26
C HIS A 60 -18.18 1.92 -4.04
N GLY A 61 -18.85 0.92 -4.64
CA GLY A 61 -18.49 0.27 -5.91
C GLY A 61 -17.03 -0.04 -6.23
N ARG A 62 -16.14 -0.23 -5.25
CA ARG A 62 -14.77 -0.68 -5.50
C ARG A 62 -14.84 -2.14 -5.96
N GLY A 63 -14.31 -2.41 -7.13
CA GLY A 63 -14.24 -3.77 -7.64
C GLY A 63 -13.46 -4.66 -6.66
N GLY A 64 -13.83 -5.94 -6.54
CA GLY A 64 -13.10 -6.88 -5.68
C GLY A 64 -11.59 -6.95 -5.99
N GLY A 65 -11.20 -6.57 -7.20
CA GLY A 65 -9.81 -6.42 -7.63
C GLY A 65 -9.03 -5.35 -6.88
N ASP A 66 -9.64 -4.19 -6.69
CA ASP A 66 -8.98 -3.07 -6.01
C ASP A 66 -8.76 -3.43 -4.56
N ARG A 67 -9.77 -4.00 -3.90
CA ARG A 67 -9.66 -4.44 -2.51
C ARG A 67 -8.55 -5.47 -2.31
N ALA A 68 -8.38 -6.41 -3.23
CA ALA A 68 -7.28 -7.37 -3.19
C ALA A 68 -5.91 -6.69 -3.34
N THR A 69 -5.81 -5.65 -4.17
CA THR A 69 -4.60 -4.82 -4.31
C THR A 69 -4.33 -4.04 -3.02
N GLU A 70 -5.34 -3.43 -2.41
CA GLU A 70 -5.21 -2.70 -1.14
C GLU A 70 -4.66 -3.59 -0.02
N LEU A 71 -5.12 -4.85 0.08
CA LEU A 71 -4.61 -5.81 1.06
C LEU A 71 -3.15 -6.17 0.80
N LEU A 72 -2.73 -6.23 -0.47
CA LEU A 72 -1.34 -6.47 -0.82
C LEU A 72 -0.46 -5.25 -0.51
N ILE A 73 -0.97 -4.02 -0.73
CA ILE A 73 -0.31 -2.78 -0.32
C ILE A 73 -0.13 -2.75 1.21
N GLU A 74 -1.18 -3.06 1.97
CA GLU A 74 -1.14 -3.11 3.43
C GLU A 74 -0.07 -4.09 3.95
N ASP A 75 0.11 -5.22 3.27
CA ASP A 75 1.06 -6.24 3.69
C ASP A 75 2.50 -5.98 3.25
N ALA A 76 2.71 -5.53 2.01
CA ALA A 76 4.03 -5.45 1.37
C ALA A 76 4.62 -4.03 1.33
N VAL A 77 3.78 -3.00 1.14
CA VAL A 77 4.20 -1.61 0.92
C VAL A 77 4.11 -0.80 2.21
N ALA A 78 2.96 -0.81 2.88
CA ALA A 78 2.71 0.00 4.06
C ALA A 78 3.78 -0.14 5.17
N PRO A 79 4.39 -1.32 5.42
CA PRO A 79 5.47 -1.43 6.39
C PRO A 79 6.72 -0.61 6.03
N ARG A 80 6.99 -0.43 4.72
CA ARG A 80 8.08 0.42 4.22
C ARG A 80 7.78 1.91 4.39
N LEU A 81 6.51 2.26 4.58
CA LEU A 81 6.00 3.60 4.90
C LEU A 81 5.73 3.78 6.41
N GLY A 82 6.21 2.87 7.25
CA GLY A 82 6.17 3.01 8.71
C GLY A 82 4.91 2.47 9.40
N SER A 83 4.01 1.78 8.69
CA SER A 83 2.75 1.28 9.30
C SER A 83 2.94 0.34 10.49
N ARG A 84 4.06 -0.41 10.51
CA ARG A 84 4.43 -1.35 11.56
C ARG A 84 5.57 -0.83 12.44
N ALA A 85 6.05 0.39 12.19
CA ALA A 85 7.21 0.91 12.89
C ALA A 85 6.85 1.38 14.30
N GLU A 86 7.75 1.13 15.24
CA GLU A 86 7.65 1.59 16.63
C GLU A 86 8.92 2.33 17.01
N TRP A 87 8.78 3.42 17.78
CA TRP A 87 9.95 4.19 18.22
C TRP A 87 9.78 4.78 19.61
N GLY A 88 10.92 5.17 20.19
CA GLY A 88 11.00 5.75 21.52
C GLY A 88 10.68 4.79 22.67
N PRO A 89 10.90 5.23 23.92
CA PRO A 89 10.70 4.40 25.11
C PRO A 89 9.22 4.03 25.35
N LYS A 90 8.29 4.83 24.83
CA LYS A 90 6.83 4.60 24.93
C LYS A 90 6.27 3.75 23.79
N ARG A 91 7.11 3.23 22.88
CA ARG A 91 6.70 2.46 21.69
C ARG A 91 5.61 3.17 20.88
N LEU A 92 5.89 4.42 20.54
CA LEU A 92 5.02 5.24 19.70
C LEU A 92 4.87 4.60 18.32
N ARG A 93 3.71 4.80 17.70
CA ARG A 93 3.33 4.30 16.37
C ARG A 93 2.63 5.41 15.62
N LEU A 94 2.63 5.35 14.29
CA LEU A 94 1.85 6.28 13.48
C LEU A 94 0.36 6.25 13.87
N PRO A 95 -0.33 7.40 13.82
CA PRO A 95 -1.76 7.46 14.06
C PRO A 95 -2.53 6.54 13.12
N ARG A 96 -3.63 5.99 13.63
CA ARG A 96 -4.42 4.97 12.92
C ARG A 96 -5.02 5.49 11.61
N TYR A 97 -5.38 6.78 11.54
CA TYR A 97 -5.90 7.39 10.32
C TYR A 97 -4.84 7.43 9.21
N ILE A 98 -3.57 7.70 9.53
CA ILE A 98 -2.46 7.66 8.56
C ILE A 98 -2.26 6.23 8.08
N VAL A 99 -2.19 5.27 9.00
CA VAL A 99 -2.00 3.85 8.67
C VAL A 99 -3.13 3.34 7.78
N ASN A 100 -4.38 3.71 8.08
CA ASN A 100 -5.53 3.35 7.27
C ASN A 100 -5.49 3.97 5.87
N ALA A 101 -5.01 5.21 5.74
CA ALA A 101 -4.89 5.89 4.46
C ALA A 101 -3.86 5.24 3.51
N LEU A 102 -2.83 4.56 4.04
CA LEU A 102 -1.81 3.90 3.21
C LEU A 102 -2.36 2.87 2.23
N ARG A 103 -3.52 2.28 2.54
CA ARG A 103 -4.12 1.24 1.71
C ARG A 103 -4.97 1.80 0.56
N ASP A 104 -5.47 3.04 0.69
CA ASP A 104 -6.35 3.69 -0.28
C ASP A 104 -5.64 4.91 -0.84
N TRP A 105 -5.25 4.86 -2.11
CA TRP A 105 -4.47 5.92 -2.72
C TRP A 105 -5.20 7.28 -2.71
N HIS A 106 -6.54 7.31 -2.73
CA HIS A 106 -7.29 8.56 -2.60
C HIS A 106 -7.15 9.15 -1.20
N ALA A 107 -7.23 8.30 -0.17
CA ALA A 107 -7.06 8.71 1.22
C ALA A 107 -5.63 9.16 1.48
N LEU A 108 -4.63 8.48 0.89
CA LEU A 108 -3.23 8.89 0.96
C LEU A 108 -3.00 10.27 0.32
N SER A 109 -3.61 10.52 -0.84
CA SER A 109 -3.57 11.81 -1.51
C SER A 109 -4.17 12.93 -0.66
N ALA A 110 -5.27 12.66 0.05
CA ALA A 110 -5.92 13.61 0.94
C ALA A 110 -5.05 14.02 2.15
N LEU A 111 -4.02 13.25 2.50
CA LEU A 111 -3.07 13.59 3.55
C LEU A 111 -2.07 14.69 3.15
N ASN A 112 -2.09 15.18 1.91
CA ASN A 112 -1.12 16.17 1.42
C ASN A 112 -1.43 17.59 1.92
N GLU A 113 -1.37 17.75 3.24
CA GLU A 113 -1.49 19.00 3.94
C GLU A 113 -0.12 19.40 4.52
N LYS A 114 0.27 20.65 4.30
CA LYS A 114 1.54 21.19 4.81
C LYS A 114 1.76 20.94 6.32
N PRO A 115 0.77 21.15 7.21
CA PRO A 115 0.94 20.86 8.64
C PRO A 115 1.29 19.40 8.95
N LEU A 116 0.74 18.45 8.18
CA LEU A 116 1.06 17.04 8.36
C LEU A 116 2.49 16.72 7.90
N LEU A 117 2.90 17.23 6.75
CA LEU A 117 4.27 17.03 6.23
C LEU A 117 5.31 17.61 7.20
N ASP A 118 5.08 18.83 7.70
CA ASP A 118 5.97 19.47 8.68
C ASP A 118 6.02 18.65 9.99
N ALA A 119 4.89 18.07 10.42
CA ALA A 119 4.84 17.23 11.60
C ALA A 119 5.52 15.86 11.41
N LEU A 120 5.53 15.29 10.20
CA LEU A 120 6.36 14.11 9.90
C LEU A 120 7.85 14.44 10.06
N ASP A 121 8.29 15.62 9.61
CA ASP A 121 9.67 16.07 9.81
C ASP A 121 10.01 16.28 11.29
N ASP A 122 9.09 16.83 12.09
CA ASP A 122 9.24 16.94 13.54
C ASP A 122 9.39 15.57 14.20
N LEU A 123 8.60 14.58 13.80
CA LEU A 123 8.72 13.22 14.32
C LEU A 123 10.07 12.59 14.00
N VAL A 124 10.59 12.79 12.78
CA VAL A 124 11.94 12.32 12.42
C VAL A 124 13.00 12.96 13.31
N ARG A 125 12.90 14.28 13.59
CA ARG A 125 13.81 14.96 14.53
C ARG A 125 13.70 14.41 15.96
N ALA A 126 12.50 13.99 16.37
CA ALA A 126 12.23 13.36 17.66
C ALA A 126 12.64 11.87 17.76
N GLY A 127 13.36 11.33 16.77
CA GLY A 127 13.91 9.98 16.80
C GLY A 127 12.99 8.89 16.22
N ALA A 128 11.95 9.28 15.49
CA ALA A 128 11.14 8.35 14.71
C ALA A 128 11.96 7.76 13.52
N PRO A 129 11.51 6.63 12.93
CA PRO A 129 12.31 5.92 11.93
C PRO A 129 12.42 6.72 10.63
N ARG A 130 13.61 7.32 10.43
CA ARG A 130 13.87 8.28 9.36
C ARG A 130 13.56 7.73 7.97
N ARG A 131 13.92 6.48 7.66
CA ARG A 131 13.73 5.90 6.32
C ARG A 131 12.25 5.77 5.98
N GLU A 132 11.48 5.17 6.88
CA GLU A 132 10.05 4.92 6.72
C GLU A 132 9.24 6.22 6.64
N LEU A 133 9.56 7.21 7.47
CA LEU A 133 8.83 8.48 7.52
C LEU A 133 9.20 9.41 6.37
N ALA A 134 10.47 9.39 5.91
CA ALA A 134 10.85 10.07 4.67
C ALA A 134 10.10 9.47 3.48
N ALA A 135 10.05 8.13 3.38
CA ALA A 135 9.28 7.45 2.35
C ALA A 135 7.78 7.82 2.40
N LEU A 136 7.17 7.84 3.58
CA LEU A 136 5.79 8.27 3.76
C LEU A 136 5.58 9.72 3.32
N ARG A 137 6.46 10.63 3.74
CA ARG A 137 6.41 12.04 3.38
C ARG A 137 6.49 12.21 1.87
N SER A 138 7.45 11.56 1.19
CA SER A 138 7.57 11.59 -0.27
C SER A 138 6.34 11.00 -0.96
N ALA A 139 5.80 9.89 -0.47
CA ALA A 139 4.62 9.26 -1.04
C ALA A 139 3.40 10.21 -1.05
N ILE A 140 3.23 10.98 0.03
CA ILE A 140 2.16 11.97 0.17
C ILE A 140 2.44 13.22 -0.67
N GLU A 141 3.61 13.85 -0.50
CA GLU A 141 3.96 15.12 -1.13
C GLU A 141 3.99 15.01 -2.66
N LEU A 142 4.53 13.91 -3.18
CA LEU A 142 4.63 13.65 -4.62
C LEU A 142 3.44 12.87 -5.19
N GLN A 143 2.41 12.60 -4.37
CA GLN A 143 1.17 11.93 -4.81
C GLN A 143 1.43 10.55 -5.46
N LEU A 144 2.34 9.77 -4.88
CA LEU A 144 2.80 8.48 -5.44
C LEU A 144 1.79 7.33 -5.25
N GLY A 145 0.68 7.56 -4.53
CA GLY A 145 -0.27 6.52 -4.16
C GLY A 145 -0.81 5.73 -5.35
N TYR A 146 -1.15 6.39 -6.46
CA TYR A 146 -1.67 5.71 -7.64
C TYR A 146 -0.60 4.88 -8.37
N GLU A 147 0.63 5.36 -8.45
CA GLU A 147 1.74 4.62 -9.06
C GLU A 147 2.05 3.34 -8.27
N ILE A 148 2.12 3.46 -6.94
CA ILE A 148 2.26 2.33 -6.02
C ILE A 148 1.12 1.32 -6.23
N PHE A 149 -0.12 1.81 -6.35
CA PHE A 149 -1.28 0.96 -6.60
C PHE A 149 -1.14 0.20 -7.91
N GLN A 150 -0.78 0.87 -9.02
CA GLN A 150 -0.60 0.23 -10.32
C GLN A 150 0.49 -0.84 -10.30
N THR A 151 1.65 -0.56 -9.68
CA THR A 151 2.75 -1.54 -9.58
C THR A 151 2.35 -2.74 -8.71
N THR A 152 1.61 -2.50 -7.63
CA THR A 152 1.10 -3.58 -6.77
C THR A 152 0.04 -4.41 -7.49
N ASP A 153 -0.83 -3.76 -8.27
CA ASP A 153 -1.88 -4.41 -9.07
C ASP A 153 -1.27 -5.30 -10.16
N ALA A 154 -0.24 -4.82 -10.86
CA ALA A 154 0.52 -5.62 -11.82
C ALA A 154 1.15 -6.86 -11.16
N THR A 155 1.77 -6.69 -9.98
CA THR A 155 2.32 -7.82 -9.21
C THR A 155 1.22 -8.83 -8.84
N LYS A 156 0.05 -8.36 -8.41
CA LYS A 156 -1.11 -9.22 -8.12
C LYS A 156 -1.57 -9.99 -9.35
N ILE A 157 -1.62 -9.34 -10.50
CA ILE A 157 -1.98 -9.97 -11.78
C ILE A 157 -0.95 -11.07 -12.10
N ASP A 158 0.34 -10.80 -11.97
CA ASP A 158 1.41 -11.79 -12.20
C ASP A 158 1.25 -13.02 -11.31
N LEU A 159 0.88 -12.85 -10.04
CA LEU A 159 0.61 -13.94 -9.11
C LEU A 159 -0.54 -14.86 -9.55
N SER A 160 -1.37 -14.46 -10.52
CA SER A 160 -2.36 -15.36 -11.12
C SER A 160 -1.71 -16.42 -12.03
N THR A 161 -0.53 -16.13 -12.58
CA THR A 161 0.21 -17.02 -13.49
C THR A 161 1.43 -17.66 -12.83
N VAL A 162 2.19 -16.92 -12.03
CA VAL A 162 3.39 -17.42 -11.34
C VAL A 162 3.16 -17.65 -9.83
N PRO A 163 3.91 -18.56 -9.18
CA PRO A 163 3.76 -18.83 -7.75
C PRO A 163 4.38 -17.76 -6.84
N ALA A 164 5.28 -16.92 -7.36
CA ALA A 164 5.89 -15.82 -6.65
C ALA A 164 6.36 -14.73 -7.62
N ALA A 165 6.34 -13.47 -7.17
CA ALA A 165 6.81 -12.29 -7.89
C ALA A 165 7.55 -11.35 -6.92
N ILE A 166 8.35 -10.43 -7.45
CA ILE A 166 8.96 -9.37 -6.66
C ILE A 166 8.19 -8.08 -6.98
N LEU A 167 7.56 -7.50 -5.96
CA LEU A 167 7.04 -6.16 -6.03
C LEU A 167 8.22 -5.20 -5.87
N THR A 168 8.57 -4.52 -6.96
CA THR A 168 9.67 -3.55 -7.02
C THR A 168 9.09 -2.18 -7.36
N TYR A 169 9.30 -1.22 -6.47
CA TYR A 169 8.92 0.17 -6.65
C TYR A 169 9.98 1.08 -6.03
N HIS A 170 10.55 1.98 -6.86
CA HIS A 170 11.57 2.93 -6.43
C HIS A 170 11.27 4.31 -7.01
N HIS A 171 10.86 5.23 -6.15
CA HIS A 171 10.61 6.62 -6.53
C HIS A 171 10.84 7.52 -5.31
N ALA A 172 11.69 8.54 -5.46
CA ALA A 172 12.10 9.43 -4.36
C ALA A 172 12.62 8.61 -3.15
N ASP A 173 12.11 8.87 -1.94
CA ASP A 173 12.49 8.12 -0.74
C ASP A 173 11.71 6.79 -0.58
N VAL A 174 10.76 6.50 -1.48
CA VAL A 174 10.00 5.25 -1.44
C VAL A 174 10.79 4.15 -2.12
N ASP A 175 11.21 3.19 -1.30
CA ASP A 175 11.99 2.02 -1.72
C ASP A 175 11.30 0.72 -1.24
N VAL A 176 10.70 0.00 -2.20
CA VAL A 176 9.98 -1.24 -1.95
C VAL A 176 10.54 -2.34 -2.84
N ASP A 177 11.27 -3.26 -2.22
CA ASP A 177 11.49 -4.61 -2.73
C ASP A 177 10.84 -5.62 -1.78
N ALA A 178 9.81 -6.30 -2.28
CA ALA A 178 9.07 -7.30 -1.53
C ALA A 178 8.83 -8.55 -2.36
N ARG A 179 9.37 -9.68 -1.91
CA ARG A 179 9.01 -10.99 -2.46
C ARG A 179 7.61 -11.36 -1.99
N VAL A 180 6.66 -11.42 -2.92
CA VAL A 180 5.28 -11.85 -2.69
C VAL A 180 5.10 -13.25 -3.25
N THR A 181 4.45 -14.12 -2.48
CA THR A 181 4.07 -15.46 -2.95
C THR A 181 2.56 -15.53 -3.14
N ARG A 182 2.11 -16.35 -4.10
CA ARG A 182 0.69 -16.60 -4.35
C ARG A 182 0.00 -17.08 -3.08
N GLY A 183 0.57 -18.05 -2.37
CA GLY A 183 -0.03 -18.58 -1.14
C GLY A 183 -0.21 -17.51 -0.04
N ARG A 184 0.76 -16.58 0.11
CA ARG A 184 0.61 -15.44 1.03
C ARG A 184 -0.49 -14.50 0.58
N PHE A 185 -0.55 -14.17 -0.70
CA PHE A 185 -1.62 -13.34 -1.26
C PHE A 185 -3.00 -13.98 -1.09
N GLU A 186 -3.14 -15.27 -1.41
CA GLU A 186 -4.38 -16.04 -1.23
C GLU A 186 -4.82 -16.12 0.23
N HIS A 187 -3.87 -16.16 1.16
CA HIS A 187 -4.15 -16.05 2.59
C HIS A 187 -4.71 -14.67 2.97
N LEU A 188 -4.14 -13.58 2.44
CA LEU A 188 -4.61 -12.21 2.70
C LEU A 188 -6.07 -12.01 2.23
N ILE A 189 -6.42 -12.55 1.07
CA ILE A 189 -7.78 -12.41 0.51
C ILE A 189 -8.77 -13.46 1.05
N ARG A 190 -8.36 -14.35 1.95
CA ARG A 190 -9.22 -15.43 2.44
C ARG A 190 -10.56 -14.94 3.01
N PRO A 191 -10.63 -13.86 3.83
CA PRO A 191 -11.91 -13.33 4.29
C PRO A 191 -12.86 -12.95 3.15
N MET A 192 -12.33 -12.35 2.09
CA MET A 192 -13.12 -12.00 0.90
C MET A 192 -13.63 -13.24 0.15
N LEU A 193 -12.82 -14.30 0.09
CA LEU A 193 -13.24 -15.58 -0.48
C LEU A 193 -14.33 -16.24 0.37
N ASP A 194 -14.26 -16.15 1.69
CA ASP A 194 -15.27 -16.69 2.60
C ASP A 194 -16.62 -15.95 2.48
N GLU A 195 -16.57 -14.62 2.39
CA GLU A 195 -17.74 -13.79 2.11
C GLU A 195 -18.37 -14.15 0.75
N THR A 196 -17.54 -14.29 -0.29
CA THR A 196 -17.97 -14.73 -1.62
C THR A 196 -18.66 -16.09 -1.54
N ALA A 197 -18.07 -17.06 -0.83
CA ALA A 197 -18.62 -18.39 -0.69
C ALA A 197 -19.98 -18.39 0.02
N ALA A 198 -20.13 -17.55 1.05
CA ALA A 198 -21.41 -17.37 1.73
C ALA A 198 -22.48 -16.78 0.80
N LEU A 199 -22.12 -15.77 0.01
CA LEU A 199 -23.03 -15.15 -0.98
C LEU A 199 -23.46 -16.14 -2.06
N VAL A 200 -22.53 -16.89 -2.63
CA VAL A 200 -22.84 -17.91 -3.65
C VAL A 200 -23.77 -18.97 -3.06
N ARG A 201 -23.49 -19.50 -1.87
CA ARG A 201 -24.38 -20.47 -1.21
C ARG A 201 -25.77 -19.90 -0.93
N GLY A 202 -25.87 -18.63 -0.52
CA GLY A 202 -27.14 -17.95 -0.34
C GLY A 202 -27.95 -17.90 -1.63
N VAL A 203 -27.34 -17.41 -2.72
CA VAL A 203 -28.00 -17.31 -4.04
C VAL A 203 -28.45 -18.66 -4.58
N VAL A 204 -27.63 -19.70 -4.44
CA VAL A 204 -28.00 -21.06 -4.86
C VAL A 204 -29.16 -21.60 -4.02
N GLY A 205 -29.16 -21.34 -2.71
CA GLY A 205 -30.24 -21.70 -1.81
C GLY A 205 -31.56 -20.99 -2.16
N ASP A 206 -31.50 -19.69 -2.41
CA ASP A 206 -32.66 -18.86 -2.79
C ASP A 206 -33.25 -19.30 -4.14
N ALA A 207 -32.40 -19.76 -5.07
CA ALA A 207 -32.82 -20.31 -6.35
C ALA A 207 -33.48 -21.70 -6.23
N GLY A 208 -33.36 -22.37 -5.09
CA GLY A 208 -33.94 -23.70 -4.85
C GLY A 208 -33.33 -24.81 -5.71
N VAL A 209 -32.12 -24.61 -6.25
CA VAL A 209 -31.39 -25.59 -7.07
C VAL A 209 -30.24 -26.20 -6.27
N ALA A 210 -29.94 -27.47 -6.54
CA ALA A 210 -28.73 -28.08 -5.99
C ALA A 210 -27.50 -27.54 -6.74
N ALA A 211 -26.39 -27.36 -6.00
CA ALA A 211 -25.12 -26.91 -6.59
C ALA A 211 -24.65 -27.75 -7.79
N GLY A 212 -24.94 -29.06 -7.79
CA GLY A 212 -24.62 -29.96 -8.89
C GLY A 212 -25.49 -29.80 -10.15
N GLU A 213 -26.61 -29.07 -10.06
CA GLU A 213 -27.48 -28.75 -11.20
C GLU A 213 -26.98 -27.52 -11.98
N ILE A 214 -26.01 -26.79 -11.43
CA ILE A 214 -25.40 -25.64 -12.09
C ILE A 214 -24.47 -26.14 -13.18
N THR A 215 -24.78 -25.79 -14.43
CA THR A 215 -24.10 -26.32 -15.61
C THR A 215 -22.99 -25.41 -16.14
N ALA A 216 -22.97 -24.13 -15.77
CA ALA A 216 -21.96 -23.19 -16.21
C ALA A 216 -21.72 -22.06 -15.19
N VAL A 217 -20.47 -21.62 -15.10
CA VAL A 217 -20.08 -20.37 -14.41
C VAL A 217 -19.47 -19.44 -15.44
N VAL A 218 -20.05 -18.27 -15.59
CA VAL A 218 -19.49 -17.20 -16.44
C VAL A 218 -18.70 -16.25 -15.56
N TYR A 219 -17.42 -16.13 -15.84
CA TYR A 219 -16.54 -15.25 -15.09
C TYR A 219 -16.48 -13.87 -15.75
N THR A 220 -16.68 -12.83 -14.94
CA THR A 220 -16.63 -11.43 -15.36
C THR A 220 -15.66 -10.66 -14.47
N GLY A 221 -14.94 -9.69 -15.05
CA GLY A 221 -13.91 -8.92 -14.36
C GLY A 221 -12.57 -9.65 -14.22
N GLY A 222 -11.47 -8.89 -14.28
CA GLY A 222 -10.11 -9.45 -14.27
C GLY A 222 -9.75 -10.23 -13.00
N SER A 223 -10.29 -9.84 -11.84
CA SER A 223 -9.98 -10.49 -10.56
C SER A 223 -10.58 -11.88 -10.39
N SER A 224 -11.53 -12.25 -11.25
CA SER A 224 -12.00 -13.62 -11.33
C SER A 224 -10.89 -14.58 -11.75
N ALA A 225 -9.82 -14.10 -12.41
CA ALA A 225 -8.67 -14.92 -12.82
C ALA A 225 -7.80 -15.39 -11.64
N ILE A 226 -8.04 -14.92 -10.42
CA ILE A 226 -7.29 -15.35 -9.23
C ILE A 226 -7.48 -16.86 -9.00
N PRO A 227 -6.40 -17.66 -8.92
CA PRO A 227 -6.47 -19.12 -8.80
C PRO A 227 -7.29 -19.61 -7.60
N ALA A 228 -7.12 -19.04 -6.41
CA ALA A 228 -7.95 -19.38 -5.25
C ALA A 228 -9.45 -19.11 -5.46
N PHE A 229 -9.81 -18.07 -6.20
CA PHE A 229 -11.21 -17.79 -6.53
C PHE A 229 -11.77 -18.86 -7.48
N ARG A 230 -10.99 -19.27 -8.49
CA ARG A 230 -11.38 -20.35 -9.41
C ARG A 230 -11.54 -21.69 -8.69
N ALA A 231 -10.62 -22.00 -7.78
CA ALA A 231 -10.69 -23.19 -6.95
C ALA A 231 -11.95 -23.19 -6.07
N LEU A 232 -12.26 -22.05 -5.44
CA LEU A 232 -13.47 -21.87 -4.64
C LEU A 232 -14.74 -22.12 -5.47
N MET A 233 -14.84 -21.53 -6.67
CA MET A 233 -16.01 -21.73 -7.52
C MET A 233 -16.15 -23.19 -7.98
N HIS A 234 -15.06 -23.87 -8.29
CA HIS A 234 -15.09 -25.29 -8.61
C HIS A 234 -15.54 -26.16 -7.42
N GLU A 235 -15.18 -25.80 -6.19
CA GLU A 235 -15.66 -26.47 -4.98
C GLU A 235 -17.17 -26.26 -4.78
N LEU A 236 -17.64 -25.03 -4.97
CA LEU A 236 -19.04 -24.66 -4.75
C LEU A 236 -19.98 -25.22 -5.81
N VAL A 237 -19.54 -25.30 -7.07
CA VAL A 237 -20.36 -25.75 -8.22
C VAL A 237 -19.58 -26.73 -9.10
N PRO A 238 -19.36 -27.98 -8.63
CA PRO A 238 -18.38 -28.89 -9.21
C PRO A 238 -18.71 -29.38 -10.63
N ASN A 239 -19.98 -29.34 -11.04
CA ASN A 239 -20.40 -29.77 -12.38
C ASN A 239 -20.41 -28.64 -13.40
N ALA A 240 -20.15 -27.40 -12.96
CA ALA A 240 -20.31 -26.24 -13.81
C ALA A 240 -19.11 -26.05 -14.74
N VAL A 241 -19.38 -25.88 -16.03
CA VAL A 241 -18.36 -25.55 -17.02
C VAL A 241 -17.94 -24.09 -16.86
N ALA A 242 -16.65 -23.87 -16.63
CA ALA A 242 -16.07 -22.53 -16.59
C ALA A 242 -16.13 -21.87 -17.98
N ARG A 243 -16.66 -20.65 -18.05
CA ARG A 243 -16.68 -19.83 -19.27
C ARG A 243 -16.01 -18.48 -19.02
N ASP A 244 -14.82 -18.35 -19.59
CA ASP A 244 -14.10 -17.09 -19.71
C ASP A 244 -14.66 -16.31 -20.89
N THR A 245 -15.81 -15.68 -20.71
CA THR A 245 -16.21 -14.61 -21.65
C THR A 245 -15.27 -13.44 -21.43
N ALA A 246 -14.84 -12.78 -22.51
CA ALA A 246 -13.87 -11.69 -22.47
C ALA A 246 -14.13 -10.77 -21.27
N ALA A 247 -13.31 -10.92 -20.22
CA ALA A 247 -13.64 -10.49 -18.85
C ALA A 247 -13.86 -8.98 -18.73
N PHE A 248 -13.49 -8.24 -19.77
CA PHE A 248 -13.59 -6.79 -19.90
C PHE A 248 -14.69 -6.30 -20.85
N THR A 249 -15.25 -7.16 -21.71
CA THR A 249 -16.21 -6.74 -22.76
C THR A 249 -17.56 -7.44 -22.69
N SER A 250 -17.72 -8.50 -21.89
CA SER A 250 -18.97 -9.26 -21.81
C SER A 250 -20.16 -8.43 -21.31
N VAL A 251 -19.94 -7.54 -20.34
CA VAL A 251 -20.98 -6.64 -19.83
C VAL A 251 -21.37 -5.58 -20.87
N ALA A 252 -20.37 -4.92 -21.48
CA ALA A 252 -20.60 -3.91 -22.51
C ALA A 252 -21.29 -4.50 -23.76
N ALA A 253 -20.89 -5.70 -24.17
CA ALA A 253 -21.50 -6.42 -25.27
C ALA A 253 -22.97 -6.81 -24.97
N GLY A 254 -23.27 -7.25 -23.74
CA GLY A 254 -24.63 -7.57 -23.31
C GLY A 254 -25.56 -6.36 -23.31
N LEU A 255 -25.07 -5.20 -22.86
CA LEU A 255 -25.83 -3.94 -22.87
C LEU A 255 -26.07 -3.40 -24.29
N ALA A 256 -25.24 -3.77 -25.26
CA ALA A 256 -25.37 -3.37 -26.65
C ALA A 256 -26.26 -4.31 -27.49
N MET A 257 -26.79 -5.39 -26.90
CA MET A 257 -27.65 -6.33 -27.62
C MET A 257 -29.06 -5.76 -27.84
N PRO A 258 -29.64 -5.91 -29.05
CA PRO A 258 -31.06 -5.63 -29.27
C PRO A 258 -31.94 -6.53 -28.39
N GLY A 259 -32.94 -5.96 -27.70
CA GLY A 259 -33.91 -6.71 -26.88
C GLY A 259 -33.77 -6.57 -25.35
N VAL A 260 -32.78 -5.83 -24.85
CA VAL A 260 -32.61 -5.58 -23.40
C VAL A 260 -33.79 -4.79 -22.81
N GLU A 261 -34.42 -3.89 -23.59
CA GLU A 261 -35.63 -3.17 -23.15
C GLU A 261 -36.83 -4.10 -22.94
N GLU A 262 -36.99 -5.15 -23.76
CA GLU A 262 -38.07 -6.14 -23.61
C GLU A 262 -37.86 -7.05 -22.41
N ALA A 263 -36.62 -7.49 -22.15
CA ALA A 263 -36.30 -8.29 -20.97
C ALA A 263 -36.42 -7.49 -19.66
N ALA A 264 -36.05 -6.20 -19.67
CA ALA A 264 -36.22 -5.32 -18.51
C ALA A 264 -37.69 -4.95 -18.25
N ALA A 265 -38.53 -4.88 -19.29
CA ALA A 265 -39.96 -4.67 -19.16
C ALA A 265 -40.72 -5.92 -18.66
N ALA A 266 -40.23 -7.12 -18.98
CA ALA A 266 -40.82 -8.39 -18.52
C ALA A 266 -40.43 -8.76 -17.07
N ALA A 267 -39.41 -8.11 -16.50
CA ALA A 267 -38.92 -8.35 -15.14
C ALA A 267 -39.49 -7.38 -14.09
N ARG A 268 -40.45 -6.53 -14.46
CA ARG A 268 -41.22 -5.65 -13.56
C ARG A 268 -42.62 -6.20 -13.33
#